data_AF-A0A0N0NQ97-F1
#
_entry.id   AF-A0A0N0NQ97-F1
#
_cell.length_a   1.000
_cell.length_b   1.000
_cell.length_c   1.000
_cell.angle_alpha   90.00
_cell.angle_beta   90.00
_cell.angle_gamma   90.00
#
_symmetry.space_group_name_H-M   'P 1'
#
loop_
_entity.id
_entity.type
_entity.pdbx_description
1 polymer ?
#
loop_
_entity_poly.entity_id
_entity_poly.type
_entity_poly.pdbx_seq_one_letter_code
_entity_poly.pdbx_strand_id
1 'polypeptide(L)'
;MPFIAAYTLSALRIATGLGLIAFPHANFRLAQIAQPSAASGIVAARFMGARELAVGGLLWHVLSENSGHDPISTVHADETTPLAGKVDEHKPRSLSMLKSVLVAAMVADTVDIGSCAICVLDGSLTVRSALGVGALGVVGVAWGFYCYRGASQKEKIRT
;
A
#
# COMPACT_ATOMS: atom_id res chain seq x y z
N MET A 1 1.36 -7.51 -17.11
CA MET A 1 0.94 -8.17 -15.85
C MET A 1 1.41 -7.47 -14.56
N PRO A 2 2.69 -7.05 -14.36
CA PRO A 2 3.12 -6.51 -13.05
C PRO A 2 2.49 -5.16 -12.66
N PHE A 3 2.04 -4.37 -13.64
CA PHE A 3 1.33 -3.11 -13.40
C PHE A 3 -0.08 -3.33 -12.83
N ILE A 4 -0.83 -4.30 -13.38
CA ILE A 4 -2.16 -4.67 -12.84
C ILE A 4 -1.98 -5.16 -11.40
N ALA A 5 -0.98 -6.00 -11.14
CA ALA A 5 -0.66 -6.45 -9.79
C ALA A 5 -0.33 -5.29 -8.84
N ALA A 6 0.37 -4.26 -9.29
CA ALA A 6 0.69 -3.08 -8.49
C ALA A 6 -0.55 -2.20 -8.24
N TYR A 7 -1.46 -2.07 -9.22
CA TYR A 7 -2.75 -1.41 -9.05
C TYR A 7 -3.63 -2.13 -8.04
N THR A 8 -3.69 -3.46 -8.11
CA THR A 8 -4.41 -4.28 -7.14
C THR A 8 -3.81 -4.12 -5.75
N LEU A 9 -2.48 -4.15 -5.62
CA LEU A 9 -1.80 -3.93 -4.35
C LEU A 9 -2.12 -2.54 -3.77
N SER A 10 -2.09 -1.51 -4.60
CA SER A 10 -2.47 -0.14 -4.22
C SER A 10 -3.91 -0.05 -3.72
N ALA A 11 -4.87 -0.58 -4.49
CA ALA A 11 -6.29 -0.57 -4.13
C ALA A 11 -6.56 -1.34 -2.84
N LEU A 12 -5.91 -2.50 -2.66
CA LEU A 12 -6.01 -3.27 -1.43
C LEU A 12 -5.51 -2.47 -0.22
N ARG A 13 -4.36 -1.80 -0.33
CA ARG A 13 -3.83 -0.97 0.76
C ARG A 13 -4.75 0.20 1.09
N ILE A 14 -5.30 0.87 0.09
CA ILE A 14 -6.28 1.95 0.29
C ILE A 14 -7.52 1.41 1.02
N ALA A 15 -8.07 0.27 0.56
CA ALA A 15 -9.26 -0.34 1.16
C ALA A 15 -9.00 -0.80 2.60
N THR A 16 -7.86 -1.44 2.86
CA THR A 16 -7.43 -1.82 4.21
C THR A 16 -7.26 -0.59 5.10
N GLY A 17 -6.64 0.47 4.58
CA GLY A 17 -6.43 1.72 5.31
C GLY A 17 -7.73 2.39 5.73
N LEU A 18 -8.69 2.50 4.79
CA LEU A 18 -10.04 3.00 5.06
C LEU A 18 -10.77 2.12 6.07
N GLY A 19 -10.69 0.80 5.92
CA GLY A 19 -11.31 -0.14 6.85
C GLY A 19 -10.81 0.04 8.28
N LEU A 20 -9.50 0.18 8.47
CA LEU A 20 -8.87 0.37 9.78
C LEU A 20 -9.25 1.71 10.43
N ILE A 21 -9.42 2.78 9.64
CA ILE A 21 -9.84 4.10 10.15
C ILE A 21 -11.33 4.12 10.49
N ALA A 22 -12.18 3.63 9.57
CA ALA A 22 -13.63 3.71 9.69
C ALA A 22 -14.18 2.72 10.71
N PHE A 23 -13.62 1.50 10.78
CA PHE A 23 -14.13 0.41 11.60
C PHE A 23 -13.03 -0.29 12.42
N PRO A 24 -12.25 0.43 13.26
CA PRO A 24 -11.14 -0.15 14.01
C PRO A 24 -11.59 -1.32 14.90
N HIS A 25 -12.75 -1.20 15.55
CA HIS A 25 -13.29 -2.25 16.42
C HIS A 25 -13.69 -3.53 15.67
N ALA A 26 -14.27 -3.40 14.48
CA ALA A 26 -14.67 -4.56 13.69
C ALA A 26 -13.44 -5.33 13.21
N ASN A 27 -12.40 -4.63 12.77
CA ASN A 27 -11.14 -5.23 12.34
C ASN A 27 -10.43 -5.97 13.49
N PHE A 28 -10.39 -5.40 14.69
CA PHE A 28 -9.79 -6.09 15.84
C PHE A 28 -10.56 -7.34 16.27
N ARG A 29 -11.89 -7.32 16.16
CA ARG A 29 -12.73 -8.51 16.42
C ARG A 29 -12.49 -9.60 15.38
N LEU A 30 -12.42 -9.25 14.09
CA LEU A 30 -12.09 -10.17 13.01
C LEU A 30 -10.70 -10.77 13.17
N ALA A 31 -9.71 -9.97 13.60
CA ALA A 31 -8.36 -10.41 13.88
C ALA A 31 -8.21 -11.16 15.22
N GLN A 32 -9.30 -11.34 15.98
CA GLN A 32 -9.32 -12.02 17.29
C GLN A 32 -8.28 -11.47 18.29
N ILE A 33 -8.04 -10.15 18.25
CA ILE A 33 -7.10 -9.50 19.18
C ILE A 33 -7.79 -9.39 20.54
N ALA A 34 -7.11 -9.84 21.60
CA ALA A 34 -7.67 -10.03 22.93
C ALA A 34 -8.19 -8.75 23.60
N GLN A 35 -7.71 -7.58 23.19
CA GLN A 35 -8.17 -6.27 23.71
C GLN A 35 -8.56 -5.30 22.59
N PRO A 36 -9.68 -5.55 21.88
CA PRO A 36 -10.12 -4.77 20.71
C PRO A 36 -10.72 -3.40 21.07
N SER A 37 -10.82 -3.07 22.36
CA SER A 37 -11.42 -1.85 22.91
C SER A 37 -10.47 -0.96 23.69
N ALA A 38 -9.20 -1.35 23.84
CA ALA A 38 -8.20 -0.48 24.46
C ALA A 38 -8.02 0.77 23.58
N ALA A 39 -8.04 1.96 24.18
CA ALA A 39 -7.88 3.22 23.45
C ALA A 39 -6.58 3.26 22.63
N SER A 40 -5.51 2.64 23.15
CA SER A 40 -4.24 2.44 22.44
C SER A 40 -4.39 1.61 21.16
N GLY A 41 -5.22 0.57 21.18
CA GLY A 41 -5.53 -0.24 20.00
C GLY A 41 -6.23 0.58 18.93
N ILE A 42 -7.25 1.37 19.29
CA ILE A 42 -7.97 2.23 18.32
C ILE A 42 -7.01 3.23 17.66
N VAL A 43 -6.14 3.86 18.44
CA VAL A 43 -5.14 4.79 17.94
C VAL A 43 -4.15 4.06 17.02
N ALA A 44 -3.65 2.89 17.40
CA ALA A 44 -2.77 2.08 16.57
C ALA A 44 -3.43 1.66 15.25
N ALA A 45 -4.70 1.23 15.26
CA ALA A 45 -5.44 0.92 14.04
C ALA A 45 -5.57 2.14 13.12
N ARG A 46 -5.86 3.33 13.66
CA ARG A 46 -5.95 4.55 12.86
C ARG A 46 -4.60 4.96 12.26
N PHE A 47 -3.51 4.84 13.02
CA PHE A 47 -2.15 5.08 12.51
C PHE A 47 -1.78 4.09 11.41
N MET A 48 -2.04 2.80 11.63
CA MET A 48 -1.81 1.76 10.62
C MET A 48 -2.67 2.03 9.38
N GLY A 49 -3.93 2.43 9.56
CA GLY A 49 -4.83 2.75 8.46
C GLY A 49 -4.38 3.97 7.66
N ALA A 50 -3.90 5.02 8.33
CA ALA A 50 -3.36 6.21 7.68
C ALA A 50 -2.09 5.90 6.88
N ARG A 51 -1.22 5.02 7.41
CA ARG A 51 -0.04 4.52 6.70
C ARG A 51 -0.43 3.75 5.43
N GLU A 52 -1.37 2.83 5.53
CA GLU A 52 -1.82 2.03 4.37
C GLU A 52 -2.50 2.91 3.30
N LEU A 53 -3.26 3.92 3.71
CA LEU A 53 -3.78 4.95 2.80
C LEU A 53 -2.68 5.74 2.11
N ALA A 54 -1.67 6.22 2.86
CA ALA A 54 -0.58 7.01 2.32
C ALA A 54 0.25 6.20 1.32
N VAL A 55 0.64 4.98 1.68
CA VAL A 55 1.41 4.09 0.79
C VAL A 55 0.58 3.65 -0.41
N GLY A 56 -0.67 3.24 -0.20
CA GLY A 56 -1.58 2.83 -1.25
C GLY A 56 -1.88 3.96 -2.23
N GLY A 57 -2.16 5.16 -1.73
CA GLY A 57 -2.41 6.37 -2.53
C GLY A 57 -1.18 6.83 -3.30
N LEU A 58 0.01 6.80 -2.69
CA LEU A 58 1.26 7.12 -3.38
C LEU A 58 1.55 6.10 -4.50
N LEU A 59 1.31 4.81 -4.23
CA LEU A 59 1.45 3.76 -5.25
C LEU A 59 0.43 3.96 -6.39
N TRP A 60 -0.82 4.31 -6.07
CA TRP A 60 -1.86 4.61 -7.06
C TRP A 60 -1.45 5.77 -7.96
N HIS A 61 -1.01 6.87 -7.34
CA HIS A 61 -0.62 8.09 -8.03
C HIS A 61 0.52 7.81 -9.01
N VAL A 62 1.61 7.20 -8.55
CA VAL A 62 2.76 6.85 -9.40
C VAL A 62 2.37 5.87 -10.52
N LEU A 63 1.44 4.95 -10.28
CA LEU A 63 0.95 4.05 -11.32
C LEU A 63 0.07 4.77 -12.35
N SER A 64 -0.81 5.69 -11.91
CA SER A 64 -1.66 6.47 -12.80
C SER A 64 -0.86 7.35 -13.76
N GLU A 65 0.18 8.02 -13.28
CA GLU A 65 1.11 8.80 -14.10
C GLU A 65 1.84 7.95 -15.15
N ASN A 66 2.17 6.70 -14.82
CA ASN A 66 2.85 5.77 -15.74
C ASN A 66 1.94 5.14 -16.80
N SER A 67 0.63 5.11 -16.54
CA SER A 67 -0.33 4.36 -17.35
C SER A 67 -1.06 5.22 -18.38
N GLY A 68 -0.88 6.55 -18.33
CA GLY A 68 -1.59 7.49 -19.21
C GLY A 68 -3.11 7.45 -19.04
N HIS A 69 -3.61 6.83 -17.98
CA HIS A 69 -4.99 6.96 -17.56
C HIS A 69 -5.09 8.27 -16.78
N ASP A 70 -5.49 9.33 -17.48
CA ASP A 70 -6.08 10.49 -16.84
C ASP A 70 -7.15 9.98 -15.87
N PRO A 71 -7.01 10.21 -14.55
CA PRO A 71 -8.10 9.91 -13.63
C PRO A 71 -9.28 10.75 -14.09
N ILE A 72 -10.43 10.11 -14.25
CA ILE A 72 -11.70 10.71 -14.65
C ILE A 72 -11.83 12.08 -13.98
N SER A 73 -11.64 13.13 -14.81
CA SER A 73 -11.79 14.51 -14.42
C SER A 73 -13.30 14.76 -14.29
N THR A 74 -13.85 14.43 -13.12
CA THR A 74 -15.17 14.89 -12.74
C THR A 74 -15.05 16.24 -12.06
N VAL A 75 -15.59 17.25 -12.75
CA VAL A 75 -16.05 18.56 -12.27
C VAL A 75 -15.02 19.70 -12.26
N HIS A 76 -14.77 20.30 -13.42
CA HIS A 76 -15.41 21.58 -13.81
C HIS A 76 -15.03 21.94 -15.25
N ALA A 77 -16.05 22.16 -16.09
CA ALA A 77 -15.89 22.89 -17.33
C ALA A 77 -15.61 24.36 -16.98
N ASP A 78 -14.45 24.87 -17.35
CA ASP A 78 -14.34 26.21 -17.91
C ASP A 78 -13.14 26.28 -18.86
N GLU A 79 -13.31 27.05 -19.92
CA GLU A 79 -12.54 27.00 -21.16
C GLU A 79 -11.10 27.55 -21.05
N THR A 80 -10.29 27.23 -22.06
CA THR A 80 -9.05 27.89 -22.49
C THR A 80 -7.70 27.51 -21.83
N THR A 81 -7.00 26.52 -22.41
CA THR A 81 -5.75 26.72 -23.19
C THR A 81 -5.15 25.38 -23.66
N PRO A 82 -4.65 25.28 -24.91
CA PRO A 82 -3.94 24.10 -25.39
C PRO A 82 -2.43 24.29 -25.25
N LEU A 83 -1.76 23.43 -24.48
CA LEU A 83 -0.30 23.27 -24.58
C LEU A 83 0.05 21.78 -24.61
N ALA A 84 0.12 21.28 -25.83
CA ALA A 84 0.86 20.09 -26.17
C ALA A 84 2.34 20.26 -25.81
N GLY A 85 2.96 19.19 -25.30
CA GLY A 85 4.41 19.02 -25.33
C GLY A 85 5.13 18.93 -23.99
N LYS A 86 4.92 17.84 -23.25
CA LYS A 86 5.94 17.26 -22.34
C LYS A 86 5.81 15.73 -22.36
N VAL A 87 6.07 15.14 -23.52
CA VAL A 87 6.15 13.70 -23.68
C VAL A 87 7.63 13.33 -23.57
N ASP A 88 7.94 12.47 -22.58
CA ASP A 88 9.13 11.61 -22.45
C ASP A 88 10.23 11.87 -21.38
N GLU A 89 10.31 13.00 -20.69
CA GLU A 89 11.30 13.14 -19.58
C GLU A 89 10.84 12.59 -18.21
N HIS A 90 9.54 12.36 -18.00
CA HIS A 90 9.01 11.93 -16.69
C HIS A 90 8.94 10.41 -16.47
N LYS A 91 9.03 9.60 -17.52
CA LYS A 91 8.93 8.13 -17.44
C LYS A 91 10.06 7.44 -16.64
N PRO A 92 11.36 7.80 -16.77
CA PRO A 92 12.41 7.13 -15.99
C PRO A 92 12.30 7.49 -14.50
N ARG A 93 11.95 8.75 -14.19
CA ARG A 93 11.74 9.22 -12.82
C ARG A 93 10.59 8.48 -12.14
N SER A 94 9.49 8.26 -12.85
CA SER A 94 8.31 7.60 -12.30
C SER A 94 8.53 6.11 -11.97
N LEU A 95 9.33 5.36 -12.75
CA LEU A 95 9.71 3.98 -12.41
C LEU A 95 10.62 3.89 -11.18
N SER A 96 11.59 4.81 -11.05
CA SER A 96 12.45 4.89 -9.87
C SER A 96 11.65 5.21 -8.60
N MET A 97 10.63 6.08 -8.73
CA MET A 97 9.71 6.41 -7.66
C MET A 97 8.83 5.21 -7.29
N LEU A 98 8.27 4.51 -8.27
CA LEU A 98 7.47 3.30 -8.06
C LEU A 98 8.24 2.26 -7.25
N LYS A 99 9.50 2.03 -7.60
CA LYS A 99 10.38 1.11 -6.88
C LYS A 99 10.61 1.55 -5.44
N SER A 100 10.87 2.83 -5.23
CA SER A 100 11.09 3.39 -3.88
C SER A 100 9.86 3.22 -2.99
N VAL A 101 8.67 3.48 -3.54
CA VAL A 101 7.40 3.29 -2.83
C VAL A 101 7.15 1.81 -2.52
N LEU A 102 7.41 0.91 -3.48
CA LEU A 102 7.30 -0.54 -3.27
C LEU A 102 8.29 -1.03 -2.19
N VAL A 103 9.51 -0.51 -2.15
CA VAL A 103 10.49 -0.86 -1.10
C VAL A 103 10.02 -0.35 0.26
N ALA A 104 9.58 0.91 0.36
CA ALA A 104 9.03 1.46 1.59
C ALA A 104 7.85 0.61 2.10
N ALA A 105 6.96 0.22 1.19
CA ALA A 105 5.83 -0.66 1.45
C ALA A 105 6.27 -2.03 2.03
N MET A 106 7.24 -2.70 1.40
CA MET A 106 7.77 -3.99 1.87
C MET A 106 8.50 -3.88 3.21
N VAL A 107 9.27 -2.82 3.42
CA VAL A 107 9.95 -2.58 4.70
C VAL A 107 8.93 -2.43 5.81
N ALA A 108 7.87 -1.66 5.57
CA ALA A 108 6.84 -1.42 6.55
C ALA A 108 6.09 -2.72 6.90
N ASP A 109 5.75 -3.54 5.91
CA ASP A 109 5.16 -4.88 6.14
C ASP A 109 6.11 -5.79 6.94
N THR A 110 7.41 -5.74 6.65
CA THR A 110 8.42 -6.56 7.35
C THR A 110 8.53 -6.17 8.83
N VAL A 111 8.48 -4.86 9.12
CA VAL A 111 8.45 -4.34 10.49
C VAL A 111 7.19 -4.79 11.21
N ASP A 112 6.04 -4.81 10.53
CA ASP A 112 4.78 -5.28 11.13
C ASP A 112 4.83 -6.78 11.47
N ILE A 113 5.40 -7.60 10.58
CA ILE A 113 5.59 -9.04 10.82
C ILE A 113 6.51 -9.25 12.02
N GLY A 114 7.64 -8.53 12.06
CA GLY A 114 8.59 -8.59 13.19
C GLY A 114 7.94 -8.17 14.51
N SER A 115 7.15 -7.10 14.48
CA SER A 115 6.39 -6.63 15.64
C SER A 115 5.37 -7.66 16.12
N CYS A 116 4.63 -8.31 15.20
CA CYS A 116 3.73 -9.40 15.54
C CYS A 116 4.47 -10.58 16.19
N ALA A 117 5.65 -10.94 15.68
CA ALA A 117 6.46 -12.02 16.24
C ALA A 117 6.92 -11.69 17.67
N ILE A 118 7.38 -10.46 17.93
CA ILE A 118 7.76 -10.02 19.28
C ILE A 118 6.55 -10.07 20.23
N CYS A 119 5.39 -9.58 19.80
CA CYS A 119 4.17 -9.62 20.61
C CYS A 119 3.69 -11.04 20.93
N VAL A 120 3.97 -12.03 20.06
CA VAL A 120 3.71 -13.45 20.36
C VAL A 120 4.67 -13.96 21.43
N LEU A 121 5.96 -13.63 21.31
CA LEU A 121 6.99 -14.06 22.26
C LEU A 121 6.75 -13.48 23.67
N ASP A 122 6.23 -12.26 23.74
CA ASP A 122 5.84 -11.58 24.99
C ASP A 122 4.46 -12.01 25.52
N GLY A 123 3.73 -12.86 24.79
CA GLY A 123 2.38 -13.33 25.18
C GLY A 123 1.27 -12.28 25.03
N SER A 124 1.60 -11.06 24.60
CA SER A 124 0.67 -9.97 24.33
C SER A 124 -0.27 -10.24 23.14
N LEU A 125 0.11 -11.13 22.22
CA LEU A 125 -0.67 -11.52 21.04
C LEU A 125 -0.81 -13.04 20.94
N THR A 126 -2.01 -13.54 20.65
CA THR A 126 -2.21 -14.99 20.44
C THR A 126 -1.55 -15.45 19.15
N VAL A 127 -1.07 -16.69 19.11
CA VAL A 127 -0.46 -17.29 17.91
C VAL A 127 -1.44 -17.26 16.73
N ARG A 128 -2.73 -17.48 16.97
CA ARG A 128 -3.77 -17.46 15.92
C ARG A 128 -3.93 -16.07 15.30
N SER A 129 -4.01 -15.02 16.12
CA SER A 129 -4.06 -13.63 15.63
C SER A 129 -2.79 -13.24 14.88
N ALA A 130 -1.63 -13.68 15.37
CA ALA A 130 -0.35 -13.40 14.72
C ALA A 130 -0.19 -14.13 13.38
N LEU A 131 -0.68 -15.37 13.28
CA LEU A 131 -0.73 -16.10 12.01
C LEU A 131 -1.63 -15.39 10.99
N GLY A 132 -2.79 -14.89 11.41
CA GLY A 132 -3.70 -14.15 10.53
C GLY A 132 -3.08 -12.85 10.00
N VAL A 133 -2.64 -11.99 10.91
CA VAL A 133 -2.07 -10.68 10.54
C VAL A 133 -0.70 -10.84 9.86
N GLY A 134 0.15 -11.72 10.38
CA GLY A 134 1.47 -12.00 9.84
C GLY A 134 1.42 -12.64 8.45
N ALA A 135 0.47 -13.56 8.18
CA ALA A 135 0.31 -14.13 6.85
C ALA A 135 -0.07 -13.07 5.81
N LEU A 136 -0.94 -12.12 6.17
CA LEU A 136 -1.29 -10.99 5.29
C LEU A 136 -0.06 -10.11 5.00
N GLY A 137 0.76 -9.83 6.01
CA GLY A 137 2.03 -9.13 5.83
C GLY A 137 2.98 -9.86 4.88
N VAL A 138 3.15 -11.18 5.06
CA VAL A 138 4.02 -12.00 4.19
C VAL A 138 3.53 -11.99 2.74
N VAL A 139 2.22 -12.10 2.53
CA VAL A 139 1.61 -11.99 1.20
C VAL A 139 1.87 -10.60 0.61
N GLY A 140 1.72 -9.54 1.41
CA GLY A 140 2.02 -8.16 1.02
C GLY A 140 3.46 -7.97 0.54
N VAL A 141 4.44 -8.49 1.30
CA VAL A 141 5.87 -8.46 0.94
C VAL A 141 6.12 -9.23 -0.36
N ALA A 142 5.59 -10.45 -0.48
CA ALA A 142 5.77 -11.28 -1.68
C ALA A 142 5.19 -10.61 -2.93
N TRP A 143 4.01 -10.00 -2.79
CA TRP A 143 3.34 -9.28 -3.87
C TRP A 143 4.09 -7.99 -4.25
N GLY A 144 4.55 -7.22 -3.26
CA GLY A 144 5.39 -6.05 -3.45
C GLY A 144 6.70 -6.40 -4.16
N PHE A 145 7.34 -7.51 -3.78
CA PHE A 145 8.56 -8.00 -4.41
C PHE A 145 8.33 -8.42 -5.86
N TYR A 146 7.22 -9.11 -6.14
CA TYR A 146 6.81 -9.44 -7.52
C TYR A 146 6.66 -8.18 -8.38
N CYS A 147 5.95 -7.16 -7.87
CA CYS A 147 5.81 -5.87 -8.54
C CYS A 147 7.15 -5.16 -8.75
N TYR A 148 8.03 -5.19 -7.74
CA TYR A 148 9.37 -4.58 -7.80
C TYR A 148 10.26 -5.22 -8.87
N ARG A 149 10.25 -6.56 -8.97
CA ARG A 149 10.98 -7.27 -10.04
C ARG A 149 10.45 -6.92 -11.42
N GLY A 150 9.12 -6.83 -11.57
CA GLY A 150 8.48 -6.42 -12.81
C GLY A 150 8.84 -4.99 -13.23
N ALA A 151 8.88 -4.05 -12.28
CA ALA A 151 9.34 -2.68 -12.52
C ALA A 151 10.82 -2.64 -12.91
N SER A 152 11.65 -3.47 -12.28
CA SER A 152 13.09 -3.55 -12.55
C SER A 152 13.44 -4.13 -13.91
N GLN A 153 12.69 -5.13 -14.38
CA GLN A 153 12.87 -5.66 -15.74
C GLN A 153 12.50 -4.63 -16.81
N LYS A 154 11.42 -3.87 -16.61
CA LYS A 154 11.00 -2.82 -17.55
C LYS A 154 12.00 -1.68 -17.66
N GLU A 155 12.67 -1.33 -16.57
CA GLU A 155 13.73 -0.32 -16.59
C GLU A 155 14.93 -0.79 -17.43
N LYS A 156 15.37 -2.04 -17.24
CA LYS A 156 16.50 -2.63 -18.01
C LYS A 156 16.27 -2.74 -19.51
N ILE A 157 15.01 -2.93 -19.95
CA ILE A 157 14.67 -3.00 -21.38
C ILE A 157 14.69 -1.61 -22.03
N ARG A 158 14.58 -0.53 -21.25
CA ARG A 158 14.56 0.85 -21.74
C ARG A 158 15.94 1.52 -21.79
N THR A 159 16.91 1.02 -21.04
CA THR A 159 18.31 1.46 -21.04
C THR A 159 19.14 0.68 -22.05
#